data_AF-A0A371YW86-F1
#
_entry.id   AF-A0A371YW86-F1
#
_cell.length_a   1.000
_cell.length_b   1.000
_cell.length_c   1.000
_cell.angle_alpha   90.00
_cell.angle_beta   90.00
_cell.angle_gamma   90.00
#
_symmetry.space_group_name_H-M   'P 1'
#
loop_
_entity.id
_entity.type
_entity.pdbx_description
1 polymer ?
#
loop_
_entity_poly.entity_id
_entity_poly.type
_entity_poly.pdbx_seq_one_letter_code
_entity_poly.pdbx_strand_id
1 'polypeptide(L)'
;MDTAAKCGGIGAVVLLLLNEVPEQYTLYAAVFVLACAAVSALIPPPHAGSRWAVAYQVVSTIGLNIGWAENHFKPGQSGVRVPVADKPAAKQAVSAAGITVLNRKGRAEPPA
;
A
#
# COMPACT_ATOMS: atom_id res chain seq x y z
N MET A 1 -1.23 -18.42 22.09
CA MET A 1 -0.69 -17.13 21.61
C MET A 1 -0.18 -17.28 20.17
N ASP A 2 -0.99 -17.85 19.26
CA ASP A 2 -0.47 -18.45 18.02
C ASP A 2 -1.09 -17.90 16.73
N THR A 3 -2.16 -17.12 16.83
CA THR A 3 -2.90 -16.60 15.67
C THR A 3 -2.25 -15.32 15.12
N ALA A 4 -1.74 -14.45 16.00
CA ALA A 4 -1.09 -13.19 15.58
C ALA A 4 0.23 -13.43 14.82
N ALA A 5 1.03 -14.41 15.25
CA ALA A 5 2.29 -14.76 14.58
C ALA A 5 2.07 -15.40 13.21
N LYS A 6 1.04 -16.26 13.07
CA LYS A 6 0.64 -16.84 11.78
C LYS A 6 0.10 -15.78 10.81
N CYS A 7 -0.70 -14.81 11.30
CA CYS A 7 -1.17 -13.70 10.48
C CYS A 7 -0.02 -12.78 10.02
N GLY A 8 0.99 -12.55 10.87
CA GLY A 8 2.19 -11.80 10.49
C GLY A 8 2.99 -12.47 9.37
N GLY A 9 3.14 -13.80 9.41
CA GLY A 9 3.83 -14.57 8.37
C GLY A 9 3.12 -14.54 7.01
N ILE A 10 1.78 -14.70 6.98
CA ILE A 10 1.01 -14.71 5.74
C ILE A 10 0.98 -13.30 5.11
N GLY A 11 0.86 -12.24 5.91
CA GLY A 11 0.94 -10.87 5.41
C GLY A 11 2.29 -10.56 4.74
N ALA A 12 3.40 -11.03 5.33
CA ALA A 12 4.73 -10.88 4.74
C ALA A 12 4.87 -11.62 3.40
N VAL A 13 4.27 -12.80 3.25
CA VAL A 13 4.27 -13.56 1.98
C VAL A 13 3.52 -12.81 0.88
N VAL A 14 2.39 -12.18 1.19
CA VAL A 14 1.66 -11.36 0.21
C VAL A 14 2.52 -10.21 -0.28
N LEU A 15 3.21 -9.51 0.63
CA LEU A 15 4.10 -8.41 0.26
C LEU A 15 5.26 -8.88 -0.63
N LEU A 16 5.86 -10.04 -0.31
CA LEU A 16 6.92 -10.64 -1.13
C LEU A 16 6.43 -10.95 -2.55
N LEU A 17 5.23 -11.53 -2.69
CA LEU A 17 4.63 -11.81 -3.99
C LEU A 17 4.30 -10.53 -4.77
N LEU A 18 3.85 -9.48 -4.09
CA LEU A 18 3.57 -8.18 -4.71
C LEU A 18 4.84 -7.51 -5.26
N ASN A 19 6.00 -7.71 -4.62
CA ASN A 19 7.28 -7.18 -5.10
C ASN A 19 7.81 -7.88 -6.35
N GLU A 20 7.37 -9.11 -6.63
CA GLU A 20 7.72 -9.85 -7.85
C GLU A 20 6.75 -9.54 -9.01
N VAL A 21 5.77 -8.65 -8.82
CA VAL A 21 4.84 -8.26 -9.88
C VAL A 21 5.57 -7.39 -10.91
N PRO A 22 5.56 -7.78 -12.21
CA PRO A 22 6.13 -6.96 -13.26
C PRO A 22 5.46 -5.57 -13.36
N GLU A 23 6.22 -4.54 -13.75
CA GLU A 23 5.70 -3.15 -13.84
C GLU A 23 4.43 -3.05 -14.68
N GLN A 24 4.35 -3.79 -15.79
CA GLN A 24 3.17 -3.82 -16.68
C GLN A 24 1.87 -4.29 -16.00
N TYR A 25 1.96 -5.02 -14.90
CA TYR A 25 0.80 -5.52 -14.14
C TYR A 25 0.59 -4.82 -12.80
N THR A 26 1.49 -3.91 -12.44
CA THR A 26 1.52 -3.24 -11.14
C THR A 26 0.23 -2.48 -10.85
N LEU A 27 -0.35 -1.81 -11.87
CA LEU A 27 -1.64 -1.13 -11.73
C LEU A 27 -2.78 -2.10 -11.40
N TYR A 28 -2.84 -3.25 -12.08
CA TYR A 28 -3.88 -4.25 -11.85
C TYR A 28 -3.76 -4.88 -10.47
N ALA A 29 -2.52 -5.19 -10.03
CA ALA A 29 -2.25 -5.68 -8.69
C ALA A 29 -2.65 -4.65 -7.61
N ALA A 30 -2.30 -3.37 -7.81
CA ALA A 30 -2.68 -2.29 -6.90
C ALA A 30 -4.21 -2.15 -6.79
N VAL A 31 -4.94 -2.17 -7.91
CA VAL A 31 -6.41 -2.14 -7.93
C VAL A 31 -7.01 -3.35 -7.21
N PHE A 32 -6.44 -4.54 -7.41
CA PHE A 32 -6.90 -5.75 -6.74
C PHE A 32 -6.75 -5.67 -5.21
N VAL A 33 -5.59 -5.21 -4.72
CA VAL A 33 -5.34 -5.00 -3.29
C VAL A 33 -6.33 -3.98 -2.70
N LEU A 34 -6.56 -2.86 -3.40
CA LEU A 34 -7.54 -1.86 -2.99
C LEU A 34 -8.97 -2.42 -2.96
N ALA A 35 -9.35 -3.25 -3.94
CA ALA A 35 -10.64 -3.90 -3.96
C ALA A 35 -10.80 -4.87 -2.77
N CYS A 36 -9.79 -5.67 -2.45
CA CYS A 36 -9.80 -6.55 -1.27
C CYS A 36 -9.94 -5.76 0.04
N ALA A 37 -9.27 -4.60 0.14
CA ALA A 37 -9.41 -3.72 1.29
C ALA A 37 -10.82 -3.13 1.40
N ALA A 38 -11.39 -2.65 0.28
CA ALA A 38 -12.75 -2.13 0.25
C ALA A 38 -13.79 -3.20 0.64
N VAL A 39 -13.65 -4.42 0.11
CA VAL A 39 -14.51 -5.55 0.46
C VAL A 39 -14.42 -5.84 1.96
N SER A 40 -13.22 -5.85 2.54
CA SER A 40 -13.03 -6.12 3.97
C SER A 40 -13.58 -4.99 4.86
N ALA A 41 -13.56 -3.75 4.39
CA ALA A 41 -14.11 -2.60 5.11
C ALA A 41 -15.65 -2.56 5.05
N LEU A 42 -16.25 -3.00 3.94
CA LEU A 42 -17.69 -2.94 3.72
C LEU A 42 -18.43 -4.18 4.23
N ILE A 43 -17.79 -5.35 4.18
CA ILE A 43 -18.40 -6.61 4.57
C ILE A 43 -17.94 -6.98 6.00
N PRO A 44 -18.87 -7.12 6.95
CA PRO A 44 -18.52 -7.55 8.30
C PRO A 44 -17.95 -8.98 8.30
N PRO A 45 -17.02 -9.28 9.21
CA PRO A 45 -16.39 -10.60 9.27
C PRO A 45 -17.44 -11.68 9.54
N PRO A 46 -17.39 -12.82 8.82
CA PRO A 46 -18.30 -13.93 9.06
C PRO A 46 -18.00 -14.59 10.41
N HIS A 47 -18.98 -15.31 10.95
CA HIS A 47 -18.82 -16.05 12.21
C HIS A 47 -17.62 -17.01 12.13
N ALA A 48 -16.86 -17.13 13.23
CA ALA A 48 -15.62 -17.92 13.28
C ALA A 48 -15.76 -19.43 12.93
N GLY A 49 -16.98 -19.99 12.96
CA GLY A 49 -17.26 -21.38 12.55
C GLY A 49 -17.70 -21.51 11.09
N SER A 50 -17.79 -20.40 10.36
CA SER A 50 -18.21 -20.37 8.96
C SER A 50 -17.06 -20.78 8.04
N ARG A 51 -17.38 -21.60 7.04
CA ARG A 51 -16.46 -21.93 5.94
C ARG A 51 -15.94 -20.69 5.19
N TRP A 52 -16.65 -19.56 5.30
CA TRP A 52 -16.27 -18.28 4.70
C TRP A 52 -15.23 -17.50 5.51
N ALA A 53 -14.94 -17.89 6.75
CA ALA A 53 -13.97 -17.19 7.61
C ALA A 53 -12.55 -17.21 7.00
N VAL A 54 -12.14 -18.35 6.43
CA VAL A 54 -10.83 -18.48 5.77
C VAL A 54 -10.75 -17.60 4.53
N ALA A 55 -11.78 -17.61 3.68
CA ALA A 55 -11.83 -16.77 2.48
C ALA A 55 -11.78 -15.29 2.85
N TYR A 56 -12.56 -14.87 3.84
CA TYR A 56 -12.55 -13.49 4.34
C TYR A 56 -11.17 -13.10 4.90
N GLN A 57 -10.51 -14.00 5.63
CA GLN A 57 -9.18 -13.75 6.17
C GLN A 57 -8.13 -13.57 5.07
N VAL A 58 -8.19 -14.35 3.98
CA VAL A 58 -7.31 -14.15 2.82
C VAL A 58 -7.53 -12.79 2.18
N VAL A 59 -8.78 -12.42 1.93
CA VAL A 59 -9.15 -11.11 1.35
C VAL A 59 -8.66 -9.96 2.25
N SER A 60 -8.88 -10.07 3.56
CA SER A 60 -8.45 -9.06 4.52
C SER A 60 -6.93 -8.96 4.59
N THR A 61 -6.22 -10.08 4.60
CA THR A 61 -4.75 -10.11 4.62
C THR A 61 -4.15 -9.46 3.36
N ILE A 62 -4.75 -9.69 2.20
CA ILE A 62 -4.36 -8.98 0.96
C ILE A 62 -4.63 -7.48 1.12
N GLY A 63 -5.83 -7.11 1.58
CA GLY A 63 -6.23 -5.73 1.80
C GLY A 63 -5.37 -4.96 2.80
N LEU A 64 -4.68 -5.61 3.74
CA LEU A 64 -3.75 -4.93 4.65
C LEU A 64 -2.53 -4.31 3.94
N ASN A 65 -2.29 -4.64 2.66
CA ASN A 65 -1.18 -4.13 1.87
C ASN A 65 -1.53 -2.83 1.08
N ILE A 66 -2.54 -2.07 1.51
CA ILE A 66 -2.93 -0.78 0.88
C ILE A 66 -1.72 0.16 0.70
N GLY A 67 -0.79 0.21 1.66
CA GLY A 67 0.38 1.09 1.57
C GLY A 67 1.27 0.80 0.35
N TRP A 68 1.42 -0.48 -0.03
CA TRP A 68 2.09 -0.87 -1.27
C TRP A 68 1.26 -0.45 -2.48
N ALA A 69 -0.05 -0.71 -2.46
CA ALA A 69 -0.94 -0.39 -3.57
C ALA A 69 -1.04 1.11 -3.86
N GLU A 70 -1.14 1.97 -2.84
CA GLU A 70 -1.19 3.43 -3.01
C GLU A 70 0.05 4.00 -3.71
N ASN A 71 1.23 3.46 -3.39
CA ASN A 71 2.48 3.88 -4.00
C ASN A 71 2.57 3.48 -5.48
N HIS A 72 1.98 2.34 -5.83
CA HIS A 72 2.05 1.76 -7.16
C HIS A 72 0.85 2.12 -8.06
N PHE A 73 -0.25 2.59 -7.48
CA PHE A 73 -1.45 3.06 -8.19
C PHE A 73 -1.21 4.38 -8.95
N LYS A 74 -0.12 5.10 -8.66
CA LYS A 74 0.28 6.31 -9.39
C LYS A 74 1.57 6.04 -10.20
N PRO A 75 1.46 5.45 -11.41
CA PRO A 75 2.63 5.20 -12.25
C PRO A 75 3.46 6.48 -12.43
N GLY A 76 4.76 6.40 -12.13
CA GLY A 76 5.70 7.53 -12.26
C GLY A 76 5.67 8.56 -11.12
N GLN A 77 4.91 8.33 -10.04
CA GLN A 77 4.92 9.20 -8.85
C GLN A 77 5.19 8.37 -7.60
N SER A 78 6.25 8.69 -6.86
CA SER A 78 6.57 8.06 -5.58
C SER A 78 6.32 9.02 -4.42
N GLY A 79 5.71 8.52 -3.35
CA GLY A 79 5.46 9.26 -2.12
C GLY A 79 6.46 8.90 -1.03
N VAL A 80 7.32 9.83 -0.64
CA VAL A 80 8.19 9.66 0.54
C VAL A 80 7.42 10.12 1.78
N ARG A 81 7.13 9.21 2.71
CA ARG A 81 6.46 9.51 3.98
C ARG A 81 7.53 9.97 4.98
N VAL A 82 7.41 11.20 5.49
CA VAL A 82 8.31 11.76 6.52
C VAL A 82 7.50 12.37 7.67
N PRO A 83 8.07 12.48 8.89
CA PRO A 83 7.45 13.26 9.96
C PRO A 83 7.14 14.69 9.51
N VAL A 84 6.04 15.26 10.00
CA VAL A 84 5.59 16.60 9.58
C VAL A 84 6.64 17.67 9.83
N ALA A 85 7.40 17.55 10.92
CA ALA A 85 8.51 18.43 11.27
C ALA A 85 9.65 18.40 10.24
N ASP A 86 9.89 17.25 9.62
CA ASP A 86 11.01 17.03 8.68
C ASP A 86 10.62 17.31 7.23
N LYS A 87 9.34 17.62 6.98
CA LYS A 87 8.83 17.96 5.65
C LYS A 87 9.67 19.01 4.90
N PRO A 88 10.06 20.17 5.47
CA PRO A 88 10.90 21.14 4.76
C PRO A 88 12.28 20.58 4.42
N ALA A 89 12.94 19.89 5.36
CA ALA A 89 14.25 19.28 5.15
C ALA A 89 14.21 18.18 4.08
N ALA A 90 13.17 17.33 4.09
CA ALA A 90 12.98 16.28 3.09
C ALA A 90 12.76 16.85 1.68
N LYS A 91 11.94 17.91 1.53
CA LYS A 91 11.76 18.58 0.23
C LYS A 91 13.07 19.15 -0.30
N GLN A 92 13.85 19.79 0.58
CA GLN A 92 15.15 20.35 0.21
C GLN A 92 16.13 19.27 -0.21
N ALA A 93 16.20 18.14 0.51
CA ALA A 93 17.05 17.01 0.15
C ALA A 93 16.67 16.37 -1.20
N VAL A 94 15.38 16.20 -1.47
CA VAL A 94 14.87 15.65 -2.74
C VAL A 94 15.14 16.62 -3.90
N SER A 95 14.94 17.92 -3.70
CA SER A 95 15.27 18.96 -4.67
C SER A 95 16.78 19.03 -4.96
N ALA A 96 17.62 18.96 -3.92
CA ALA A 96 19.07 18.93 -4.05
C ALA A 96 19.58 17.69 -4.80
N ALA A 97 18.86 16.56 -4.71
CA ALA A 97 19.11 15.36 -5.50
C ALA A 97 18.62 15.46 -6.96
N GLY A 98 18.08 16.60 -7.40
CA GLY A 98 17.55 16.81 -8.75
C GLY A 98 16.20 16.15 -9.01
N ILE A 99 15.50 15.71 -7.96
CA ILE A 99 14.20 15.05 -8.07
C ILE A 99 13.10 16.10 -7.93
N THR A 100 12.23 16.21 -8.94
CA THR A 100 11.11 17.14 -8.92
C THR A 100 10.11 16.77 -7.82
N VAL A 101 9.92 17.70 -6.86
CA VAL A 101 8.87 17.57 -5.85
C VAL A 101 7.53 17.92 -6.47
N LEU A 102 6.55 17.03 -6.36
CA LEU A 102 5.19 17.26 -6.86
C LEU A 102 4.30 17.85 -5.77
N ASN A 103 3.51 18.87 -6.11
CA ASN A 103 2.47 19.40 -5.25
C ASN A 103 1.23 18.47 -5.20
N ARG A 104 0.24 18.81 -4.37
CA ARG A 104 -1.01 18.00 -4.22
C ARG A 104 -1.77 17.80 -5.53
N LYS A 105 -1.58 18.67 -6.52
CA LYS A 105 -2.20 18.62 -7.86
C LYS A 105 -1.33 17.84 -8.88
N GLY A 106 -0.24 17.21 -8.44
CA GLY A 106 0.68 16.48 -9.31
C GLY A 106 1.52 17.36 -10.23
N ARG A 107 1.64 18.66 -9.95
CA ARG A 107 2.49 19.58 -10.72
C ARG A 107 3.81 19.79 -9.98
N ALA A 108 4.88 20.06 -10.73
CA ALA A 108 6.15 20.48 -10.14
C ALA A 108 5.93 21.65 -9.19
N GLU A 109 6.38 21.49 -7.94
CA GLU A 109 6.40 22.56 -6.96
C GLU A 109 7.60 23.48 -7.26
N PRO A 110 7.42 24.80 -7.30
CA PRO A 110 8.54 25.70 -7.47
C PRO A 110 9.56 25.49 -6.33
N PRO A 111 10.87 25.55 -6.62
CA PRO A 111 11.88 25.43 -5.58
C PRO A 111 11.65 26.51 -4.52
N ALA A 112 11.72 26.09 -3.26
CA ALA A 112 11.64 26.99 -2.10
C ALA A 112 12.95 27.79 -1.96
#